data_AF-A0AA90TJL8-F1
#
_entry.id   AF-A0AA90TJL8-F1
#
_cell.length_a   1.000
_cell.length_b   1.000
_cell.length_c   1.000
_cell.angle_alpha   90.00
_cell.angle_beta   90.00
_cell.angle_gamma   90.00
#
_symmetry.space_group_name_H-M   'P 1'
#
loop_
_entity.id
_entity.type
_entity.pdbx_description
1 polymer ?
#
loop_
_entity_poly.entity_id
_entity_poly.type
_entity_poly.pdbx_seq_one_letter_code
_entity_poly.pdbx_strand_id
1 'polypeptide(L)'
;MAVFSKILTMLRGDVRSIGQSLVDHNANGIYEQEIIEAKAHVTRARQELTAVMAREMQAAREIERLGRDLRRYEELALEALQKNEEGLAGEVADKVAGLEVALAEQTSARDDFSGHVARMKDLIRNAEANLRDHERELVMAKTTESVYRATATISSSMGSSGSKLMSAKESLERIRQRHQDTADRMQAAEQLEGELGHSSLERKLAAAGIGATASRKAQVMARLQQRLHADADAGAGAGAKQG
;
A
#
# COMPACT_ATOMS: atom_id res chain seq x y z
N MET A 1 -13.33 -13.05 15.19
CA MET A 1 -12.73 -12.07 16.13
C MET A 1 -11.22 -12.33 16.26
N ALA A 2 -10.44 -11.41 15.69
CA ALA A 2 -9.05 -11.05 15.96
C ALA A 2 -7.93 -12.13 16.03
N VAL A 3 -7.59 -12.74 14.89
CA VAL A 3 -6.30 -13.44 14.67
C VAL A 3 -5.09 -12.49 14.81
N PHE A 4 -5.27 -11.20 14.51
CA PHE A 4 -4.24 -10.17 14.72
C PHE A 4 -3.98 -9.81 16.19
N SER A 5 -4.92 -10.06 17.11
CA SER A 5 -4.70 -9.75 18.54
C SER A 5 -3.76 -10.75 19.22
N LYS A 6 -3.68 -11.99 18.73
CA LYS A 6 -2.77 -13.01 19.27
C LYS A 6 -1.32 -12.76 18.86
N ILE A 7 -1.09 -12.28 17.64
CA ILE A 7 0.26 -11.90 17.17
C ILE A 7 0.76 -10.66 17.94
N LEU A 8 -0.10 -9.67 18.19
CA LEU A 8 0.25 -8.48 18.98
C LEU A 8 0.45 -8.74 20.48
N THR A 9 -0.18 -9.80 21.03
CA THR A 9 0.03 -10.19 22.43
C THR A 9 1.31 -11.00 22.60
N MET A 10 1.73 -11.75 21.58
CA MET A 10 3.02 -12.45 21.56
C MET A 10 4.23 -11.51 21.44
N LEU A 11 4.03 -10.31 20.88
CA LEU A 11 5.09 -9.32 20.66
C LEU A 11 5.38 -8.41 21.87
N ARG A 12 4.55 -8.42 22.93
CA ARG A 12 4.65 -7.41 24.02
C ARG A 12 4.93 -7.94 25.43
N GLY A 13 5.10 -9.24 25.63
CA GLY A 13 5.59 -9.76 26.90
C GLY A 13 5.42 -11.26 27.03
N ASP A 14 6.52 -12.01 27.02
CA ASP A 14 7.12 -12.41 28.28
C ASP A 14 8.43 -13.16 28.04
N VAL A 15 9.50 -12.55 28.52
CA VAL A 15 10.81 -13.15 28.65
C VAL A 15 10.87 -13.77 30.04
N ARG A 16 10.54 -15.07 30.16
CA ARG A 16 11.31 -16.05 30.96
C ARG A 16 10.62 -17.42 31.03
N SER A 17 11.42 -18.43 30.67
CA SER A 17 11.28 -19.86 30.89
C SER A 17 10.04 -20.55 30.31
N ILE A 18 10.07 -20.80 29.00
CA ILE A 18 9.45 -22.03 28.48
C ILE A 18 10.50 -23.13 28.60
N GLY A 19 10.24 -24.06 29.50
CA GLY A 19 11.01 -25.28 29.66
C GLY A 19 11.04 -26.09 28.37
N GLN A 20 12.27 -26.49 28.02
CA GLN A 20 12.64 -27.79 27.44
C GLN A 20 11.78 -28.32 26.28
N SER A 21 12.18 -27.92 25.06
CA SER A 21 12.58 -28.82 23.97
C SER A 21 11.59 -29.88 23.46
N LEU A 22 10.31 -29.83 23.82
CA LEU A 22 9.28 -30.73 23.28
C LEU A 22 8.26 -30.03 22.36
N VAL A 23 8.32 -28.70 22.24
CA VAL A 23 7.37 -27.90 21.42
C VAL A 23 8.04 -27.31 20.16
N ASP A 24 9.37 -27.24 20.11
CA ASP A 24 10.11 -26.48 19.10
C ASP A 24 10.00 -27.03 17.67
N HIS A 25 9.91 -28.36 17.49
CA HIS A 25 9.73 -28.93 16.15
C HIS A 25 8.37 -28.60 15.52
N ASN A 26 7.33 -28.42 16.33
CA ASN A 26 6.00 -28.03 15.83
C ASN A 26 5.89 -26.51 15.65
N ALA A 27 6.57 -25.69 16.45
CA ALA A 27 6.49 -24.23 16.34
C ALA A 27 7.05 -23.70 15.01
N ASN A 28 8.20 -24.20 14.56
CA ASN A 28 8.78 -23.84 13.26
C ASN A 28 7.90 -24.34 12.09
N GLY A 29 7.27 -25.51 12.23
CA GLY A 29 6.33 -26.04 11.23
C GLY A 29 5.01 -25.24 11.17
N ILE A 30 4.46 -24.84 12.32
CA ILE A 30 3.28 -23.97 12.39
C ILE A 30 3.59 -22.60 11.77
N TYR A 31 4.73 -22.01 12.10
CA TYR A 31 5.13 -20.72 11.54
C TYR A 31 5.38 -20.78 10.03
N GLU A 32 5.98 -21.87 9.54
CA GLU A 32 6.12 -22.13 8.11
C GLU A 32 4.76 -22.25 7.41
N GLN A 33 3.81 -22.96 8.02
CA GLN A 33 2.46 -23.09 7.50
C GLN A 33 1.73 -21.74 7.46
N GLU A 34 1.85 -20.93 8.51
CA GLU A 34 1.29 -19.57 8.56
C GLU A 34 1.90 -18.68 7.46
N ILE A 35 3.22 -18.79 7.19
CA ILE A 35 3.86 -18.08 6.07
C ILE A 35 3.29 -18.55 4.72
N ILE A 36 3.08 -19.85 4.53
CA ILE A 36 2.48 -20.41 3.30
C ILE A 36 1.04 -19.89 3.12
N GLU A 37 0.24 -19.89 4.18
CA GLU A 37 -1.13 -19.38 4.16
C GLU A 37 -1.16 -17.87 3.87
N ALA A 38 -0.28 -17.09 4.51
CA ALA A 38 -0.12 -15.67 4.23
C ALA A 38 0.24 -15.40 2.76
N LYS A 39 1.14 -16.21 2.15
CA LYS A 39 1.44 -16.13 0.70
C LYS A 39 0.22 -16.41 -0.16
N ALA A 40 -0.58 -17.41 0.21
CA ALA A 40 -1.80 -17.74 -0.52
C ALA A 40 -2.80 -16.57 -0.44
N HIS A 41 -2.96 -15.95 0.73
CA HIS A 41 -3.79 -14.76 0.91
C HIS A 41 -3.30 -13.56 0.08
N VAL A 42 -1.99 -13.29 0.05
CA VAL A 42 -1.41 -12.24 -0.80
C VAL A 42 -1.68 -12.52 -2.29
N THR A 43 -1.54 -13.77 -2.72
CA THR A 43 -1.81 -14.19 -4.09
C THR A 43 -3.29 -13.97 -4.47
N ARG A 44 -4.21 -14.33 -3.56
CA ARG A 44 -5.64 -14.07 -3.74
C ARG A 44 -5.94 -12.57 -3.79
N ALA A 45 -5.33 -11.78 -2.91
CA ALA A 45 -5.49 -10.33 -2.92
C ALA A 45 -5.01 -9.70 -4.24
N ARG A 46 -3.95 -10.22 -4.87
CA ARG A 46 -3.51 -9.80 -6.22
C ARG A 46 -4.54 -10.13 -7.30
N GLN A 47 -5.19 -11.29 -7.22
CA GLN A 47 -6.26 -11.65 -8.15
C GLN A 47 -7.47 -10.73 -8.00
N GLU A 48 -7.88 -10.46 -6.76
CA GLU A 48 -8.96 -9.52 -6.45
C GLU A 48 -8.63 -8.10 -6.90
N LEU A 49 -7.39 -7.64 -6.68
CA LEU A 49 -6.90 -6.35 -7.19
C LEU A 49 -7.06 -6.27 -8.71
N THR A 50 -6.70 -7.34 -9.42
CA THR A 50 -6.84 -7.39 -10.89
C THR A 50 -8.30 -7.26 -11.31
N ALA A 51 -9.22 -7.88 -10.58
CA ALA A 51 -10.65 -7.74 -10.83
C ALA A 51 -11.15 -6.31 -10.60
N VAL A 52 -10.70 -5.63 -9.55
CA VAL A 52 -11.05 -4.22 -9.28
C VAL A 52 -10.45 -3.30 -10.36
N MET A 53 -9.20 -3.52 -10.77
CA MET A 53 -8.58 -2.77 -11.86
C MET A 53 -9.35 -2.96 -13.18
N ALA A 54 -9.86 -4.16 -13.46
CA ALA A 54 -10.69 -4.40 -14.63
C ALA A 54 -12.01 -3.59 -14.57
N ARG A 55 -12.63 -3.46 -13.39
CA ARG A 55 -13.80 -2.60 -13.18
C ARG A 55 -13.48 -1.12 -13.36
N GLU A 56 -12.36 -0.64 -12.84
CA GLU A 56 -11.85 0.72 -13.05
C GLU A 56 -11.68 1.01 -14.55
N MET A 57 -11.07 0.09 -15.30
CA MET A 57 -10.89 0.22 -16.76
C MET A 57 -12.22 0.17 -17.54
N GLN A 58 -13.20 -0.61 -17.08
CA GLN A 58 -14.54 -0.60 -17.66
C GLN A 58 -15.23 0.75 -17.43
N ALA A 59 -15.19 1.26 -16.21
CA ALA A 59 -15.72 2.57 -15.86
C ALA A 59 -15.08 3.69 -16.69
N ALA A 60 -13.76 3.68 -16.84
CA ALA A 60 -13.03 4.65 -17.66
C ALA A 60 -13.48 4.63 -19.14
N ARG A 61 -13.63 3.44 -19.74
CA ARG A 61 -14.12 3.32 -21.13
C ARG A 61 -15.55 3.82 -21.29
N GLU A 62 -16.39 3.60 -20.29
CA GLU A 62 -17.77 4.07 -20.30
C GLU A 62 -17.85 5.60 -20.17
N ILE A 63 -17.01 6.21 -19.32
CA ILE A 63 -16.85 7.68 -19.24
C ILE A 63 -16.46 8.25 -20.62
N GLU A 64 -15.50 7.63 -21.31
CA GLU A 64 -15.10 8.07 -22.65
C GLU A 64 -16.25 7.95 -23.66
N ARG A 65 -17.04 6.88 -23.58
CA ARG A 65 -18.20 6.68 -24.46
C ARG A 65 -19.27 7.75 -24.20
N LEU A 66 -19.65 7.94 -22.95
CA LEU A 66 -20.61 8.96 -22.53
C LEU A 66 -20.13 10.37 -22.90
N GLY A 67 -18.84 10.68 -22.72
CA GLY A 67 -18.26 11.96 -23.10
C GLY A 67 -18.18 12.20 -24.63
N ARG A 68 -18.19 11.14 -25.45
CA ARG A 68 -18.37 11.28 -26.91
C ARG A 68 -19.82 11.53 -27.27
N ASP A 69 -20.74 10.77 -26.67
CA ASP A 69 -22.18 10.93 -26.91
C ASP A 69 -22.63 12.34 -26.49
N LEU A 70 -22.18 12.82 -25.33
CA LEU A 70 -22.47 14.15 -24.80
C LEU A 70 -22.06 15.25 -25.80
N ARG A 71 -20.80 15.26 -26.26
CA ARG A 71 -20.32 16.23 -27.27
C ARG A 71 -21.14 16.19 -28.56
N ARG A 72 -21.47 14.99 -29.05
CA ARG A 72 -22.30 14.84 -30.25
C ARG A 72 -23.69 15.46 -30.05
N TYR A 73 -24.33 15.22 -28.91
CA TYR A 73 -25.66 15.77 -28.65
C TYR A 73 -25.61 17.28 -28.37
N GLU A 74 -24.56 17.80 -27.76
CA GLU A 74 -24.33 19.25 -27.64
C GLU A 74 -24.22 19.92 -29.01
N GLU A 75 -23.44 19.34 -29.94
CA GLU A 75 -23.32 19.83 -31.32
C GLU A 75 -24.68 19.81 -32.04
N LEU A 76 -25.46 18.74 -31.89
CA LEU A 76 -26.81 18.62 -32.48
C LEU A 76 -27.80 19.63 -31.86
N ALA A 77 -27.72 19.89 -30.55
CA ALA A 77 -28.55 20.91 -29.90
C ALA A 77 -28.24 22.31 -30.44
N LEU A 78 -26.94 22.62 -30.62
CA LEU A 78 -26.51 23.89 -31.22
C LEU A 78 -27.00 24.04 -32.67
N GLU A 79 -26.92 22.98 -33.48
CA GLU A 79 -27.46 23.00 -34.84
C GLU A 79 -28.99 23.20 -34.87
N ALA A 80 -29.74 22.58 -33.95
CA ALA A 80 -31.18 22.75 -33.84
C ALA A 80 -31.54 24.19 -33.47
N LEU A 81 -30.81 24.79 -32.52
CA LEU A 81 -30.97 26.20 -32.16
C LEU A 81 -30.66 27.14 -33.32
N GLN A 82 -29.60 26.87 -34.10
CA GLN A 82 -29.27 27.67 -35.29
C GLN A 82 -30.34 27.61 -36.38
N LYS A 83 -31.10 26.52 -36.44
CA LYS A 83 -32.24 26.34 -37.36
C LYS A 83 -33.56 26.86 -36.80
N ASN A 84 -33.56 27.49 -35.62
CA ASN A 84 -34.74 27.94 -34.87
C ASN A 84 -35.73 26.79 -34.54
N GLU A 85 -35.25 25.56 -34.45
CA GLU A 85 -36.04 24.39 -34.04
C GLU A 85 -35.96 24.24 -32.51
N GLU A 86 -36.52 25.21 -31.78
CA GLU A 86 -36.40 25.30 -30.31
C GLU A 86 -36.98 24.08 -29.57
N GLY A 87 -38.04 23.47 -30.10
CA GLY A 87 -38.62 22.25 -29.53
C GLY A 87 -37.66 21.05 -29.59
N LEU A 88 -37.01 20.85 -30.74
CA LEU A 88 -36.02 19.79 -30.92
C LEU A 88 -34.76 20.06 -30.08
N ALA A 89 -34.33 21.33 -30.00
CA ALA A 89 -33.23 21.72 -29.13
C ALA A 89 -33.52 21.41 -27.64
N GLY A 90 -34.75 21.63 -27.19
CA GLY A 90 -35.19 21.26 -25.84
C GLY A 90 -35.09 19.76 -25.56
N GLU A 91 -35.59 18.92 -26.47
CA GLU A 91 -35.49 17.46 -26.32
C GLU A 91 -34.04 16.95 -26.29
N VAL A 92 -33.16 17.55 -27.12
CA VAL A 92 -31.73 17.20 -27.11
C VAL A 92 -31.06 17.70 -25.82
N ALA A 93 -31.44 18.87 -25.31
CA ALA A 93 -30.93 19.39 -24.03
C ALA A 93 -31.31 18.47 -22.85
N ASP A 94 -32.54 17.95 -22.81
CA ASP A 94 -32.95 16.95 -21.82
C ASP A 94 -32.11 15.68 -21.91
N LYS A 95 -31.76 15.26 -23.15
CA LYS A 95 -30.89 14.11 -23.37
C LYS A 95 -29.46 14.37 -22.88
N VAL A 96 -28.92 15.56 -23.12
CA VAL A 96 -27.60 15.99 -22.64
C VAL A 96 -27.57 16.01 -21.12
N ALA A 97 -28.58 16.59 -20.47
CA ALA A 97 -28.68 16.61 -19.01
C ALA A 97 -28.68 15.18 -18.41
N GLY A 98 -29.41 14.24 -19.02
CA GLY A 98 -29.36 12.84 -18.62
C GLY A 98 -27.99 12.18 -18.79
N LEU A 99 -27.26 12.52 -19.85
CA LEU A 99 -25.89 12.02 -20.08
C LEU A 99 -24.88 12.64 -19.09
N GLU A 100 -25.04 13.90 -18.71
CA GLU A 100 -24.21 14.56 -17.71
C GLU A 100 -24.33 13.88 -16.34
N VAL A 101 -25.56 13.56 -15.92
CA VAL A 101 -25.80 12.81 -14.68
C VAL A 101 -25.13 11.45 -14.73
N ALA A 102 -25.34 10.68 -15.80
CA ALA A 102 -24.71 9.37 -15.96
C ALA A 102 -23.17 9.46 -15.99
N LEU A 103 -22.61 10.49 -16.63
CA LEU A 103 -21.17 10.73 -16.67
C LEU A 103 -20.61 11.04 -15.28
N ALA A 104 -21.31 11.86 -14.49
CA ALA A 104 -20.93 12.18 -13.12
C ALA A 104 -20.95 10.94 -12.22
N GLU A 105 -22.01 10.13 -12.29
CA GLU A 105 -22.12 8.87 -11.56
C GLU A 105 -20.98 7.90 -11.93
N GLN A 106 -20.72 7.72 -13.22
CA GLN A 106 -19.66 6.83 -13.69
C GLN A 106 -18.26 7.32 -13.31
N THR A 107 -18.06 8.64 -13.28
CA THR A 107 -16.82 9.27 -12.82
C THR A 107 -16.59 9.04 -11.33
N SER A 108 -17.63 9.21 -10.50
CA SER A 108 -17.56 8.89 -9.07
C SER A 108 -17.20 7.42 -8.85
N ALA A 109 -17.85 6.51 -9.57
CA ALA A 109 -17.56 5.08 -9.46
C ALA A 109 -16.11 4.74 -9.85
N ARG A 110 -15.58 5.37 -10.92
CA ARG A 110 -14.17 5.22 -11.30
C ARG A 110 -13.24 5.70 -10.19
N ASP A 111 -13.53 6.85 -9.58
CA ASP A 111 -12.69 7.42 -8.52
C ASP A 111 -12.67 6.54 -7.28
N ASP A 112 -13.80 5.96 -6.90
CA ASP A 112 -13.89 4.97 -5.84
C ASP A 112 -13.02 3.74 -6.14
N PHE A 113 -13.15 3.17 -7.35
CA PHE A 113 -12.32 2.04 -7.77
C PHE A 113 -10.83 2.39 -7.76
N SER A 114 -10.45 3.58 -8.24
CA SER A 114 -9.06 4.03 -8.24
C SER A 114 -8.49 4.13 -6.81
N GLY A 115 -9.29 4.65 -5.87
CA GLY A 115 -8.94 4.68 -4.46
C GLY A 115 -8.80 3.28 -3.84
N HIS A 116 -9.66 2.33 -4.22
CA HIS A 116 -9.52 0.93 -3.81
C HIS A 116 -8.26 0.27 -4.39
N VAL A 117 -7.97 0.49 -5.67
CA VAL A 117 -6.78 -0.04 -6.35
C VAL A 117 -5.50 0.46 -5.68
N ALA A 118 -5.41 1.76 -5.38
CA ALA A 118 -4.25 2.34 -4.69
C ALA A 118 -4.04 1.71 -3.32
N ARG A 119 -5.09 1.66 -2.49
CA ARG A 119 -5.04 1.06 -1.15
C ARG A 119 -4.64 -0.42 -1.18
N MET A 120 -5.22 -1.20 -2.10
CA MET A 120 -4.90 -2.62 -2.23
C MET A 120 -3.46 -2.83 -2.67
N LYS A 121 -2.93 -2.02 -3.61
CA LYS A 121 -1.52 -2.08 -4.02
C LYS A 121 -0.57 -1.84 -2.84
N ASP A 122 -0.87 -0.86 -2.00
CA ASP A 122 -0.04 -0.53 -0.84
C ASP A 122 -0.09 -1.65 0.22
N LEU A 123 -1.28 -2.16 0.53
CA LEU A 123 -1.46 -3.28 1.46
C LEU A 123 -0.73 -4.55 0.99
N ILE A 124 -0.86 -4.89 -0.30
CA ILE A 124 -0.19 -6.05 -0.90
C ILE A 124 1.34 -5.88 -0.82
N ARG A 125 1.86 -4.70 -1.17
CA ARG A 125 3.29 -4.41 -1.10
C ARG A 125 3.84 -4.54 0.32
N ASN A 126 3.12 -4.02 1.31
CA ASN A 126 3.53 -4.11 2.72
C ASN A 126 3.46 -5.57 3.21
N ALA A 127 2.41 -6.31 2.86
CA ALA A 127 2.30 -7.73 3.21
C ALA A 127 3.46 -8.54 2.59
N GLU A 128 3.84 -8.27 1.35
CA GLU A 128 4.97 -8.93 0.68
C GLU A 128 6.34 -8.56 1.27
N ALA A 129 6.50 -7.35 1.80
CA ALA A 129 7.71 -6.97 2.52
C ALA A 129 7.83 -7.78 3.82
N ASN A 130 6.79 -7.74 4.66
CA ASN A 130 6.76 -8.45 5.93
C ASN A 130 6.93 -9.97 5.75
N LEU A 131 6.30 -10.53 4.72
CA LEU A 131 6.40 -11.95 4.42
C LEU A 131 7.83 -12.38 4.08
N ARG A 132 8.55 -11.55 3.31
CA ARG A 132 9.97 -11.81 2.99
C ARG A 132 10.85 -11.76 4.23
N ASP A 133 10.53 -10.88 5.18
CA ASP A 133 11.28 -10.79 6.43
C ASP A 133 11.01 -12.01 7.33
N HIS A 134 9.75 -12.42 7.47
CA HIS A 134 9.39 -13.65 8.18
C HIS A 134 9.98 -14.92 7.56
N GLU A 135 10.08 -15.00 6.23
CA GLU A 135 10.79 -16.08 5.55
C GLU A 135 12.28 -16.11 5.92
N ARG A 136 12.94 -14.94 5.95
CA ARG A 136 14.35 -14.84 6.35
C ARG A 136 14.55 -15.26 7.81
N GLU A 137 13.67 -14.79 8.70
CA GLU A 137 13.66 -15.18 10.12
C GLU A 137 13.50 -16.69 10.28
N LEU A 138 12.58 -17.32 9.55
CA LEU A 138 12.38 -18.76 9.57
C LEU A 138 13.63 -19.52 9.09
N VAL A 139 14.28 -19.06 8.02
CA VAL A 139 15.52 -19.67 7.52
C VAL A 139 16.65 -19.55 8.57
N MET A 140 16.79 -18.39 9.20
CA MET A 140 17.77 -18.19 10.28
C MET A 140 17.48 -19.08 11.49
N ALA A 141 16.21 -19.20 11.89
CA ALA A 141 15.79 -20.06 13.00
C ALA A 141 16.08 -21.55 12.70
N LYS A 142 15.70 -22.05 11.52
CA LYS A 142 15.99 -23.43 11.08
C LYS A 142 17.49 -23.72 11.00
N THR A 143 18.28 -22.75 10.53
CA THR A 143 19.73 -22.88 10.47
C THR A 143 20.34 -22.96 11.86
N THR A 144 19.89 -22.11 12.79
CA THR A 144 20.33 -22.12 14.19
C THR A 144 19.97 -23.44 14.88
N GLU A 145 18.75 -23.95 14.66
CA GLU A 145 18.31 -25.26 15.16
C GLU A 145 19.17 -26.40 14.61
N SER A 146 19.48 -26.39 13.30
CA SER A 146 20.34 -27.39 12.65
C SER A 146 21.76 -27.38 13.22
N VAL A 147 22.36 -26.19 13.39
CA VAL A 147 23.69 -26.04 14.02
C VAL A 147 23.68 -26.55 15.46
N TYR A 148 22.65 -26.25 16.23
CA TYR A 148 22.51 -26.74 17.60
C TYR A 148 22.39 -28.26 17.65
N ARG A 149 21.56 -28.85 16.78
CA ARG A 149 21.38 -30.31 16.65
C ARG A 149 22.68 -31.02 16.24
N ALA A 150 23.41 -30.45 15.27
CA ALA A 150 24.71 -30.97 14.86
C ALA A 150 25.73 -30.91 16.00
N THR A 151 25.79 -29.78 16.71
CA THR A 151 26.68 -29.60 17.87
C THR A 151 26.35 -30.58 19.01
N ALA A 152 25.07 -30.77 19.31
CA ALA A 152 24.61 -31.73 20.30
C ALA A 152 24.99 -33.18 19.93
N THR A 153 24.81 -33.56 18.66
CA THR A 153 25.17 -34.90 18.14
C THR A 153 26.69 -35.15 18.20
N ILE A 154 27.49 -34.12 17.88
CA ILE A 154 28.96 -34.18 18.03
C ILE A 154 29.34 -34.27 19.51
N SER A 155 28.74 -33.47 20.39
CA SER A 155 29.00 -33.51 21.83
C SER A 155 28.64 -34.87 22.45
N SER A 156 27.52 -35.48 22.03
CA SER A 156 27.10 -36.80 22.52
C SER A 156 27.97 -37.93 21.98
N SER A 157 28.50 -37.80 20.76
CA SER A 157 29.43 -38.79 20.18
C SER A 157 30.88 -38.64 20.69
N MET A 158 31.23 -37.48 21.26
CA MET A 158 32.55 -37.21 21.89
C MET A 158 32.60 -37.48 23.42
N GLY A 159 31.59 -38.15 23.99
CA GLY A 159 31.50 -38.47 25.43
C GLY A 159 32.60 -39.37 26.03
N SER A 160 33.72 -39.61 25.32
CA SER A 160 34.84 -40.44 25.77
C SER A 160 36.14 -39.68 26.11
N SER A 161 36.20 -38.34 26.07
CA SER A 161 37.44 -37.61 26.44
C SER A 161 37.21 -36.21 27.03
N GLY A 162 37.13 -36.16 28.37
CA GLY A 162 36.64 -35.06 29.19
C GLY A 162 37.43 -33.74 29.27
N SER A 163 38.42 -33.47 28.43
CA SER A 163 39.25 -32.24 28.55
C SER A 163 38.85 -31.08 27.62
N LYS A 164 38.00 -31.27 26.60
CA LYS A 164 37.61 -30.20 25.64
C LYS A 164 36.31 -29.46 25.99
N LEU A 165 35.62 -29.87 27.06
CA LEU A 165 34.32 -29.35 27.51
C LEU A 165 34.36 -27.87 27.94
N MET A 166 35.48 -27.40 28.53
CA MET A 166 35.61 -26.01 28.95
C MET A 166 35.69 -25.03 27.78
N SER A 167 36.38 -25.42 26.69
CA SER A 167 36.52 -24.60 25.47
C SER A 167 35.22 -24.54 24.65
N ALA A 168 34.44 -25.62 24.65
CA ALA A 168 33.12 -25.65 24.00
C ALA A 168 32.10 -24.75 24.71
N LYS A 169 32.11 -24.74 26.05
CA LYS A 169 31.27 -23.83 26.86
C LYS A 169 31.62 -22.36 26.60
N GLU A 170 32.91 -22.04 26.54
CA GLU A 170 33.38 -20.68 26.25
C GLU A 170 33.09 -20.25 24.80
N SER A 171 33.08 -21.20 23.86
CA SER A 171 32.69 -20.95 22.47
C SER A 171 31.18 -20.73 22.33
N LEU A 172 30.35 -21.47 23.07
CA LEU A 172 28.91 -21.28 23.11
C LEU A 172 28.53 -19.91 23.69
N GLU A 173 29.19 -19.48 24.77
CA GLU A 173 29.00 -18.16 25.36
C GLU A 173 29.32 -17.04 24.36
N ARG A 174 30.43 -17.18 23.60
CA ARG A 174 30.82 -16.26 22.52
C ARG A 174 29.83 -16.22 21.36
N ILE A 175 29.22 -17.35 21.03
CA ILE A 175 28.20 -17.44 19.96
C ILE A 175 26.90 -16.78 20.43
N ARG A 176 26.48 -17.06 21.67
CA ARG A 176 25.30 -16.44 22.29
C ARG A 176 25.45 -14.92 22.36
N GLN A 177 26.60 -14.41 22.80
CA GLN A 177 26.90 -12.97 22.79
C GLN A 177 26.86 -12.38 21.39
N ARG A 178 27.43 -13.04 20.37
CA ARG A 178 27.35 -12.55 18.99
C ARG A 178 25.93 -12.47 18.44
N HIS A 179 25.06 -13.43 18.78
CA HIS A 179 23.65 -13.37 18.39
C HIS A 179 22.90 -12.24 19.10
N GLN A 180 23.19 -12.03 20.38
CA GLN A 180 22.65 -10.91 21.15
C GLN A 180 23.09 -9.56 20.58
N ASP A 181 24.39 -9.39 20.31
CA ASP A 181 24.94 -8.18 19.69
C ASP A 181 24.33 -7.91 18.30
N THR A 182 24.00 -8.96 17.54
CA THR A 182 23.39 -8.82 16.22
C THR A 182 21.92 -8.39 16.33
N ALA A 183 21.18 -8.96 17.29
CA ALA A 183 19.80 -8.57 17.58
C ALA A 183 19.72 -7.11 18.08
N ASP A 184 20.61 -6.74 18.99
CA ASP A 184 20.70 -5.38 19.54
C ASP A 184 21.07 -4.36 18.44
N ARG A 185 21.97 -4.73 17.50
CA ARG A 185 22.30 -3.91 16.34
C ARG A 185 21.14 -3.76 15.35
N MET A 186 20.33 -4.80 15.16
CA MET A 186 19.16 -4.74 14.30
C MET A 186 18.07 -3.84 14.90
N GLN A 187 17.81 -3.97 16.20
CA GLN A 187 16.91 -3.10 16.94
C GLN A 187 17.39 -1.64 16.93
N ALA A 188 18.69 -1.41 17.07
CA ALA A 188 19.28 -0.08 16.96
C ALA A 188 19.16 0.48 15.52
N ALA A 189 19.29 -0.37 14.50
CA ALA A 189 19.13 0.02 13.09
C ALA A 189 17.67 0.38 12.78
N GLU A 190 16.68 -0.36 13.29
CA GLU A 190 15.25 -0.03 13.15
C GLU A 190 14.88 1.29 13.84
N GLN A 191 15.42 1.53 15.04
CA GLN A 191 15.25 2.81 15.74
C GLN A 191 15.89 3.96 14.97
N LEU A 192 17.11 3.75 14.47
CA LEU A 192 17.83 4.73 13.67
C LEU A 192 17.11 5.04 12.35
N GLU A 193 16.52 4.04 11.69
CA GLU A 193 15.73 4.21 10.48
C GLU A 193 14.40 4.94 10.76
N GLY A 194 13.78 4.70 11.92
CA GLY A 194 12.61 5.46 12.40
C GLY A 194 12.92 6.94 12.68
N GLU A 195 14.16 7.24 13.10
CA GLU A 195 14.64 8.59 13.44
C GLU A 195 15.28 9.35 12.26
N LEU A 196 15.95 8.66 11.33
CA LEU A 196 16.67 9.23 10.18
C LEU A 196 15.97 9.02 8.84
N GLY A 197 15.01 8.08 8.76
CA GLY A 197 14.27 7.78 7.53
C GLY A 197 13.44 8.97 7.04
N HIS A 198 12.99 8.90 5.78
CA HIS A 198 12.27 9.98 5.09
C HIS A 198 11.04 10.53 5.84
N SER A 199 10.44 9.73 6.72
CA SER A 199 9.34 10.15 7.61
C SER A 199 9.77 11.17 8.67
N SER A 200 11.05 11.23 9.04
CA SER A 200 11.58 12.22 10.00
C SER A 200 11.72 13.59 9.34
N LEU A 201 12.16 13.63 8.08
CA LEU A 201 12.24 14.83 7.27
C LEU A 201 10.83 15.32 6.93
N GLU A 202 9.91 14.43 6.53
CA GLU A 202 8.50 14.77 6.29
C GLU A 202 7.78 15.25 7.55
N ARG A 203 8.03 14.64 8.73
CA ARG A 203 7.49 15.14 10.00
C ARG A 203 8.06 16.51 10.39
N LYS A 204 9.36 16.74 10.18
CA LYS A 204 10.01 18.05 10.43
C LYS A 204 9.55 19.11 9.42
N LEU A 205 9.40 18.75 8.15
CA LEU A 205 8.89 19.61 7.08
C LEU A 205 7.41 19.94 7.30
N ALA A 206 6.58 18.97 7.70
CA ALA A 206 5.18 19.19 8.09
C ALA A 206 5.05 20.08 9.33
N ALA A 207 5.88 19.86 10.37
CA ALA A 207 5.93 20.71 11.55
C ALA A 207 6.41 22.14 11.23
N ALA A 208 7.25 22.31 10.20
CA ALA A 208 7.69 23.61 9.68
C ALA A 208 6.73 24.20 8.61
N GLY A 209 5.59 23.55 8.33
CA GLY A 209 4.60 24.04 7.37
C GLY A 209 4.95 23.86 5.88
N ILE A 210 5.98 23.07 5.56
CA ILE A 210 6.44 22.81 4.19
C ILE A 210 6.02 21.40 3.79
N GLY A 211 4.97 21.29 2.98
CA GLY A 211 4.41 20.03 2.51
C GLY A 211 3.28 20.29 1.51
N ALA A 212 3.11 19.39 0.53
CA ALA A 212 2.45 19.62 -0.76
C ALA A 212 0.97 20.03 -0.77
N THR A 213 0.32 20.30 0.37
CA THR A 213 -1.06 20.81 0.44
C THR A 213 -1.16 22.32 0.25
N ALA A 214 -0.20 23.10 0.74
CA ALA A 214 -0.19 24.56 0.57
C ALA A 214 0.08 24.97 -0.90
N SER A 215 1.00 24.26 -1.56
CA SER A 215 1.32 24.45 -2.97
C SER A 215 0.15 24.10 -3.89
N ARG A 216 -0.60 23.02 -3.60
CA ARG A 216 -1.76 22.63 -4.42
C ARG A 216 -2.91 23.62 -4.32
N LYS A 217 -3.18 24.18 -3.13
CA LYS A 217 -4.18 25.25 -2.96
C LYS A 217 -3.78 26.52 -3.73
N ALA A 218 -2.50 26.91 -3.69
CA ALA A 218 -1.99 28.04 -4.45
C ALA A 218 -2.06 27.82 -5.98
N GLN A 219 -1.71 26.62 -6.45
CA GLN A 219 -1.81 26.24 -7.86
C GLN A 219 -3.26 26.19 -8.36
N VAL A 220 -4.19 25.69 -7.53
CA VAL A 220 -5.63 25.69 -7.86
C VAL A 220 -6.19 27.10 -7.91
N MET A 221 -5.81 27.98 -6.98
CA MET A 221 -6.21 29.40 -7.00
C MET A 221 -5.68 30.14 -8.24
N ALA A 222 -4.41 29.91 -8.61
CA ALA A 222 -3.83 30.49 -9.82
C ALA A 222 -4.57 30.03 -11.09
N ARG A 223 -4.94 28.75 -11.16
CA ARG A 223 -5.73 28.21 -12.28
C ARG A 223 -7.14 28.80 -12.35
N LEU A 224 -7.79 29.00 -11.21
CA LEU A 224 -9.13 29.60 -11.14
C LEU A 224 -9.10 31.09 -11.52
N GLN A 225 -8.08 31.83 -11.10
CA GLN A 225 -7.87 33.23 -11.51
C GLN A 225 -7.62 33.35 -13.01
N GLN A 226 -6.79 32.48 -13.59
CA GLN A 226 -6.57 32.46 -15.04
C GLN A 226 -7.85 32.17 -15.84
N ARG A 227 -8.71 31.27 -15.35
CA ARG A 227 -10.03 31.03 -15.98
C ARG A 227 -10.96 32.24 -15.87
N LEU A 228 -11.00 32.91 -14.71
CA LEU A 228 -11.80 34.11 -14.51
C LEU A 228 -11.35 35.26 -15.44
N HIS A 229 -10.04 35.45 -15.62
CA HIS A 229 -9.50 36.45 -16.53
C HIS A 229 -9.74 36.10 -18.01
N ALA A 230 -9.69 34.82 -18.37
CA ALA A 230 -10.01 34.36 -19.73
C ALA A 230 -11.50 34.56 -20.09
N ASP A 231 -12.42 34.34 -19.15
CA ASP A 231 -13.85 34.63 -19.34
C ASP A 231 -14.15 36.13 -19.40
N ALA A 232 -13.42 36.95 -18.64
CA ALA A 232 -13.56 38.41 -18.68
C ALA A 232 -13.10 39.01 -20.03
N ASP A 233 -12.02 38.48 -20.62
CA ASP A 233 -11.56 38.88 -21.95
C ASP A 233 -12.49 38.38 -23.07
N ALA A 234 -13.07 37.18 -22.91
CA ALA A 234 -14.08 36.67 -23.84
C ALA A 234 -15.38 37.49 -23.81
N GLY A 235 -15.77 38.04 -22.65
CA GLY A 235 -16.90 38.96 -22.50
C GLY A 235 -16.64 40.38 -23.02
N ALA A 236 -15.41 40.90 -22.90
CA ALA A 236 -15.03 42.22 -23.40
C ALA A 236 -14.84 42.26 -24.93
N GLY A 237 -14.41 41.14 -25.54
CA GLY A 237 -14.25 41.03 -27.00
C GLY A 237 -15.56 40.95 -27.79
N ALA A 238 -16.68 40.57 -27.16
CA ALA A 238 -17.99 40.50 -27.80
C ALA A 238 -18.71 41.87 -27.87
N GLY A 239 -18.33 42.84 -27.03
CA GLY A 239 -18.95 44.18 -26.98
C GLY A 239 -18.32 45.24 -27.89
N ALA A 240 -17.16 44.98 -28.50
CA ALA A 240 -16.42 45.97 -29.29
C ALA A 240 -16.54 45.80 -30.82
N LYS A 241 -17.48 44.97 -31.31
CA LYS A 241 -17.76 44.78 -32.75
C LYS A 241 -19.11 45.33 -33.23
N GLN A 242 -19.80 46.15 -32.43
CA GLN A 242 -20.95 46.92 -32.88
C GLN A 242 -20.72 48.40 -32.53
N GLY A 243 -20.21 49.15 -33.51
CA GLY A 243 -19.97 50.58 -33.46
C GLY A 243 -19.42 51.04 -34.80
#